data_AF-A0A212R5B9-F1
#
_entry.id   AF-A0A212R5B9-F1
#
_cell.length_a   1.000
_cell.length_b   1.000
_cell.length_c   1.000
_cell.angle_alpha   90.00
_cell.angle_beta   90.00
_cell.angle_gamma   90.00
#
_symmetry.space_group_name_H-M   'P 1'
#
loop_
_entity.id
_entity.type
_entity.pdbx_description
1 polymer ?
#
loop_
_entity_poly.entity_id
_entity_poly.type
_entity_poly.pdbx_seq_one_letter_code
_entity_poly.pdbx_strand_id
1 'polypeptide(L)'
;MQRTLCAAALAAASLLAPVAAMSQEAAGPVQISTTADLARVCDAAQGPTYSYQRGACDGFIGGSGSLYVRLVENKLVANWSCAPANASLDDARRVFVTWAQANPQYASETATDGLWRALNATWPCPKADGPIVPAPSSIVKHKTVKP
;
A
#
# COMPACT_ATOMS: atom_id res chain seq x y z
N MET A 1 -23.94 34.73 62.49
CA MET A 1 -22.74 35.46 62.04
C MET A 1 -22.47 34.99 60.60
N GLN A 2 -23.03 35.60 59.55
CA GLN A 2 -22.62 36.90 58.96
C GLN A 2 -21.12 36.81 58.61
N ARG A 3 -20.70 36.64 57.34
CA ARG A 3 -20.68 37.68 56.29
C ARG A 3 -20.13 37.02 54.99
N THR A 4 -20.83 37.08 53.84
CA THR A 4 -20.64 38.07 52.74
C THR A 4 -19.18 38.24 52.31
N LEU A 5 -18.76 38.24 51.05
CA LEU A 5 -19.42 38.35 49.75
C LEU A 5 -18.29 38.39 48.68
N CYS A 6 -18.69 38.21 47.41
CA CYS A 6 -18.05 38.76 46.20
C CYS A 6 -16.68 38.22 45.79
N ALA A 7 -16.29 38.17 44.53
CA ALA A 7 -16.94 38.26 43.22
C ALA A 7 -15.77 38.17 42.24
N ALA A 8 -15.86 37.31 41.22
CA ALA A 8 -15.28 37.56 39.90
C ALA A 8 -15.68 36.41 38.96
N ALA A 9 -16.92 36.46 38.50
CA ALA A 9 -17.29 35.84 37.25
C ALA A 9 -16.78 36.74 36.12
N LEU A 10 -15.77 36.31 35.38
CA LEU A 10 -15.47 36.83 34.04
C LEU A 10 -15.38 35.66 33.04
N ALA A 11 -16.51 35.42 32.38
CA ALA A 11 -16.67 34.99 31.00
C ALA A 11 -15.68 33.93 30.44
N ALA A 12 -15.90 32.65 30.78
CA ALA A 12 -15.47 31.52 29.96
C ALA A 12 -16.64 31.07 29.07
N ALA A 13 -16.98 31.87 28.05
CA ALA A 13 -18.12 31.58 27.17
C ALA A 13 -17.77 31.88 25.71
N SER A 14 -16.82 31.14 25.14
CA SER A 14 -16.58 31.07 23.69
C SER A 14 -15.66 29.89 23.43
N LEU A 15 -16.18 28.76 22.93
CA LEU A 15 -15.48 27.73 22.13
C LEU A 15 -16.34 26.45 21.93
N LEU A 16 -17.67 26.52 22.05
CA LEU A 16 -18.56 25.47 21.53
C LEU A 16 -18.86 25.75 20.04
N ALA A 17 -17.83 25.67 19.19
CA ALA A 17 -18.07 25.52 17.76
C ALA A 17 -18.50 24.06 17.52
N PRO A 18 -19.63 23.79 16.85
CA PRO A 18 -19.97 22.44 16.44
C PRO A 18 -18.89 21.97 15.48
N VAL A 19 -18.05 21.04 15.93
CA VAL A 19 -17.23 20.24 15.02
C VAL A 19 -18.23 19.47 14.17
N ALA A 20 -18.42 19.91 12.93
CA ALA A 20 -19.13 19.13 11.94
C ALA A 20 -18.33 17.83 11.78
N ALA A 21 -18.80 16.76 12.40
CA ALA A 21 -18.30 15.43 12.17
C ALA A 21 -18.55 15.13 10.69
N MET A 22 -17.51 15.23 9.87
CA MET A 22 -17.59 14.77 8.49
C MET A 22 -17.76 13.26 8.55
N SER A 23 -19.00 12.78 8.44
CA SER A 23 -19.27 11.38 8.16
C SER A 23 -18.72 11.12 6.76
N GLN A 24 -17.51 10.59 6.67
CA GLN A 24 -17.08 9.89 5.48
C GLN A 24 -18.07 8.75 5.31
N GLU A 25 -19.03 8.89 4.38
CA GLU A 25 -19.78 7.76 3.84
C GLU A 25 -18.72 6.72 3.51
N ALA A 26 -18.68 5.65 4.30
CA ALA A 26 -17.61 4.68 4.23
C ALA A 26 -17.74 4.00 2.86
N ALA A 27 -16.96 4.47 1.89
CA ALA A 27 -16.68 3.70 0.70
C ALA A 27 -16.28 2.31 1.21
N GLY A 28 -16.98 1.27 0.72
CA GLY A 28 -16.73 -0.09 1.14
C GLY A 28 -15.23 -0.44 1.07
N PRO A 29 -14.78 -1.45 1.82
CA PRO A 29 -13.36 -1.75 1.95
C PRO A 29 -12.72 -1.95 0.56
N VAL A 30 -11.63 -1.23 0.28
CA VAL A 30 -10.81 -1.43 -0.91
C VAL A 30 -10.28 -2.87 -0.88
N GLN A 31 -10.72 -3.66 -1.85
CA GLN A 31 -10.23 -5.02 -2.08
C GLN A 31 -9.17 -4.98 -3.18
N ILE A 32 -7.99 -5.49 -2.84
CA ILE A 32 -6.85 -5.64 -3.76
C ILE A 32 -6.49 -7.12 -3.79
N SER A 33 -7.11 -7.87 -4.69
CA SER A 33 -6.84 -9.30 -4.86
C SER A 33 -6.04 -9.57 -6.13
N THR A 34 -6.36 -8.84 -7.19
CA THR A 34 -5.80 -9.05 -8.52
C THR A 34 -4.95 -7.87 -9.00
N THR A 35 -4.15 -8.10 -10.05
CA THR A 35 -3.44 -7.04 -10.78
C THR A 35 -4.41 -5.94 -11.22
N ALA A 36 -5.58 -6.30 -11.75
CA ALA A 36 -6.59 -5.34 -12.18
C ALA A 36 -7.15 -4.51 -11.02
N ASP A 37 -7.34 -5.13 -9.84
CA ASP A 37 -7.77 -4.39 -8.65
C ASP A 37 -6.74 -3.36 -8.22
N LEU A 38 -5.47 -3.76 -8.14
CA LEU A 38 -4.40 -2.83 -7.79
C LEU A 38 -4.28 -1.71 -8.83
N ALA A 39 -4.36 -2.02 -10.12
CA ALA A 39 -4.31 -1.03 -11.20
C ALA A 39 -5.43 0.00 -11.08
N ARG A 40 -6.67 -0.45 -10.85
CA ARG A 40 -7.83 0.42 -10.63
C ARG A 40 -7.63 1.36 -9.43
N VAL A 41 -7.14 0.84 -8.32
CA VAL A 41 -6.94 1.61 -7.08
C VAL A 41 -5.79 2.61 -7.23
N CYS A 42 -4.74 2.25 -7.95
CA CYS A 42 -3.58 3.11 -8.21
C CYS A 42 -3.82 4.18 -9.28
N ASP A 43 -4.76 3.95 -10.20
CA ASP A 43 -5.16 4.88 -11.27
C ASP A 43 -6.44 5.65 -10.93
N ALA A 44 -6.81 5.70 -9.64
CA ALA A 44 -8.03 6.35 -9.20
C ALA A 44 -8.06 7.84 -9.58
N ALA A 45 -9.13 8.25 -10.25
CA ALA A 45 -9.39 9.65 -10.58
C ALA A 45 -9.69 10.47 -9.31
N GLN A 46 -9.46 11.78 -9.40
CA GLN A 46 -9.85 12.72 -8.35
C GLN A 46 -11.34 12.60 -8.05
N GLY A 47 -11.70 12.58 -6.76
CA GLY A 47 -13.08 12.44 -6.32
C GLY A 47 -13.17 12.13 -4.81
N PRO A 48 -14.39 11.91 -4.30
CA PRO A 48 -14.62 11.71 -2.86
C PRO A 48 -13.84 10.55 -2.24
N THR A 49 -13.49 9.54 -3.03
CA THR A 49 -12.77 8.34 -2.57
C THR A 49 -11.29 8.35 -2.95
N TYR A 50 -10.78 9.42 -3.57
CA TYR A 50 -9.42 9.47 -4.10
C TYR A 50 -8.37 9.24 -3.01
N SER A 51 -8.44 9.98 -1.90
CA SER A 51 -7.47 9.85 -0.80
C SER A 51 -7.43 8.45 -0.21
N TYR A 52 -8.60 7.81 -0.10
CA TYR A 52 -8.72 6.44 0.39
C TYR A 52 -8.10 5.42 -0.57
N GLN A 53 -8.43 5.51 -1.86
CA GLN A 53 -7.86 4.62 -2.89
C GLN A 53 -6.35 4.82 -3.03
N ARG A 54 -5.88 6.07 -3.02
CA ARG A 54 -4.45 6.39 -3.06
C ARG A 54 -3.71 5.85 -1.84
N GLY A 55 -4.25 6.02 -0.65
CA GLY A 55 -3.68 5.44 0.57
C GLY A 55 -3.58 3.92 0.49
N ALA A 56 -4.59 3.24 -0.07
CA ALA A 56 -4.56 1.79 -0.27
C ALA A 56 -3.50 1.36 -1.30
N CYS A 57 -3.39 2.06 -2.44
CA CYS A 57 -2.34 1.81 -3.42
C CYS A 57 -0.94 2.01 -2.83
N ASP A 58 -0.71 3.16 -2.20
CA ASP A 58 0.60 3.53 -1.64
C ASP A 58 1.00 2.56 -0.51
N GLY A 59 0.03 2.14 0.32
CA GLY A 59 0.22 1.13 1.35
C GLY A 59 0.57 -0.25 0.79
N PHE A 60 -0.10 -0.69 -0.29
CA PHE A 60 0.21 -1.96 -0.94
C PHE A 60 1.64 -1.94 -1.53
N ILE A 61 1.96 -0.93 -2.36
CA ILE A 61 3.27 -0.83 -3.02
C ILE A 61 4.39 -0.66 -1.97
N GLY A 62 4.21 0.24 -1.01
CA GLY A 62 5.21 0.49 0.04
C GLY A 62 5.42 -0.72 0.96
N GLY A 63 4.34 -1.42 1.30
CA GLY A 63 4.39 -2.66 2.09
C GLY A 63 5.12 -3.79 1.35
N SER A 64 4.74 -4.06 0.10
CA SER A 64 5.41 -5.06 -0.73
C SER A 64 6.89 -4.73 -0.92
N GLY A 65 7.22 -3.48 -1.24
CA GLY A 65 8.59 -3.02 -1.42
C GLY A 65 9.43 -3.18 -0.15
N SER A 66 8.91 -2.74 1.00
CA SER A 66 9.61 -2.85 2.28
C SER A 66 9.88 -4.30 2.68
N LEU A 67 8.89 -5.19 2.50
CA LEU A 67 9.07 -6.61 2.74
C LEU A 67 10.17 -7.19 1.84
N TYR A 68 10.11 -6.91 0.53
CA TYR A 68 11.09 -7.41 -0.43
C TYR A 68 12.52 -6.96 -0.10
N VAL A 69 12.72 -5.68 0.23
CA VAL A 69 14.04 -5.16 0.64
C VAL A 69 14.58 -5.98 1.82
N ARG A 70 13.76 -6.24 2.86
CA ARG A 70 14.18 -7.06 4.00
C ARG A 70 14.49 -8.50 3.61
N LEU A 71 13.69 -9.11 2.72
CA LEU A 71 13.94 -10.47 2.25
C LEU A 71 15.26 -10.57 1.47
N VAL A 72 15.57 -9.59 0.63
CA VAL A 72 16.83 -9.52 -0.14
C VAL A 72 18.02 -9.26 0.79
N GLU A 73 17.94 -8.30 1.71
CA GLU A 73 19.00 -7.98 2.69
C GLU A 73 19.37 -9.20 3.54
N ASN A 74 18.37 -10.00 3.93
CA ASN A 74 18.55 -11.22 4.71
C ASN A 74 18.85 -12.47 3.85
N LYS A 75 19.05 -12.29 2.53
CA LYS A 75 19.35 -13.37 1.57
C LYS A 75 18.32 -14.51 1.56
N LEU A 76 17.06 -14.18 1.85
CA LEU A 76 15.94 -15.13 1.81
C LEU A 76 15.37 -15.28 0.40
N VAL A 77 15.59 -14.28 -0.46
CA VAL A 77 15.24 -14.30 -1.88
C VAL A 77 16.36 -13.68 -2.71
N ALA A 78 16.47 -14.07 -3.97
CA ALA A 78 17.31 -13.37 -4.93
C ALA A 78 16.70 -12.01 -5.30
N ASN A 79 17.54 -11.04 -5.67
CA ASN A 79 17.06 -9.78 -6.21
C ASN A 79 16.51 -9.97 -7.63
N TRP A 80 15.21 -9.79 -7.81
CA TRP A 80 14.56 -9.86 -9.13
C TRP A 80 14.13 -8.49 -9.66
N SER A 81 14.14 -7.44 -8.84
CA SER A 81 13.84 -6.07 -9.25
C SER A 81 14.80 -5.11 -8.57
N CYS A 82 15.41 -4.22 -9.33
CA CYS A 82 16.48 -3.31 -8.91
C CYS A 82 16.09 -1.86 -9.18
N ALA A 83 15.07 -1.39 -8.47
CA ALA A 83 14.64 0.00 -8.52
C ALA A 83 15.83 0.95 -8.19
N PRO A 84 15.97 2.09 -8.89
CA PRO A 84 16.95 3.11 -8.53
C PRO A 84 16.81 3.54 -7.06
N ALA A 85 17.92 3.83 -6.38
CA ALA A 85 17.89 4.22 -4.97
C ALA A 85 17.08 5.52 -4.71
N ASN A 86 16.91 6.36 -5.74
CA ASN A 86 16.11 7.58 -5.70
C ASN A 86 14.66 7.38 -6.20
N ALA A 87 14.25 6.16 -6.54
CA ALA A 87 12.89 5.89 -6.96
C ALA A 87 11.92 6.10 -5.78
N SER A 88 10.91 6.93 -6.02
CA SER A 88 9.83 7.20 -5.09
C SER A 88 8.71 6.15 -5.20
N LEU A 89 7.82 6.11 -4.20
CA LEU A 89 6.55 5.36 -4.31
C LEU A 89 5.74 5.82 -5.52
N ASP A 90 5.81 7.12 -5.83
CA ASP A 90 5.16 7.71 -6.99
C ASP A 90 5.70 7.17 -8.31
N ASP A 91 7.02 6.92 -8.40
CA ASP A 91 7.63 6.29 -9.56
C ASP A 91 7.17 4.84 -9.69
N ALA A 92 7.22 4.07 -8.60
CA ALA A 92 6.77 2.68 -8.59
C ALA A 92 5.29 2.54 -8.99
N ARG A 93 4.42 3.43 -8.51
CA ARG A 93 3.01 3.47 -8.93
C ARG A 93 2.87 3.74 -10.42
N ARG A 94 3.55 4.76 -10.95
CA ARG A 94 3.46 5.10 -12.40
C ARG A 94 3.96 3.94 -13.26
N VAL A 95 5.07 3.31 -12.87
CA VAL A 95 5.59 2.11 -13.53
C VAL A 95 4.53 1.01 -13.55
N PHE A 96 3.95 0.70 -12.39
CA PHE A 96 2.95 -0.35 -12.28
C PHE A 96 1.68 -0.08 -13.12
N VAL A 97 1.08 1.10 -12.99
CA VAL A 97 -0.14 1.45 -13.74
C VAL A 97 0.09 1.41 -15.25
N THR A 98 1.20 2.00 -15.72
CA THR A 98 1.57 2.00 -17.14
C THR A 98 1.75 0.57 -17.65
N TRP A 99 2.46 -0.27 -16.90
CA TRP A 99 2.67 -1.66 -17.27
C TRP A 99 1.37 -2.46 -17.27
N ALA A 100 0.51 -2.29 -16.27
CA ALA A 100 -0.75 -3.02 -16.17
C ALA A 100 -1.71 -2.70 -17.32
N GLN A 101 -1.79 -1.43 -17.74
CA GLN A 101 -2.56 -1.01 -18.90
C GLN A 101 -2.05 -1.64 -20.20
N ALA A 102 -0.73 -1.80 -20.34
CA ALA A 102 -0.11 -2.42 -21.51
C ALA A 102 -0.15 -3.96 -21.50
N ASN A 103 -0.47 -4.59 -20.36
CA ASN A 103 -0.41 -6.04 -20.20
C ASN A 103 -1.70 -6.62 -19.58
N PRO A 104 -2.87 -6.44 -20.24
CA PRO A 104 -4.16 -6.89 -19.71
C PRO A 104 -4.27 -8.41 -19.53
N GLN A 105 -3.41 -9.20 -20.20
CA GLN A 105 -3.36 -10.66 -20.04
C GLN A 105 -2.98 -11.11 -18.61
N TYR A 106 -2.39 -10.23 -17.79
CA TYR A 106 -2.05 -10.52 -16.38
C TYR A 106 -3.06 -9.96 -15.38
N ALA A 107 -4.18 -9.42 -15.86
CA ALA A 107 -5.20 -8.75 -15.03
C ALA A 107 -5.71 -9.62 -13.87
N SER A 108 -5.82 -10.94 -14.08
CA SER A 108 -6.31 -11.91 -13.09
C SER A 108 -5.22 -12.55 -12.22
N GLU A 109 -3.94 -12.24 -12.44
CA GLU A 109 -2.87 -12.65 -11.53
C GLU A 109 -3.06 -11.98 -10.15
N THR A 110 -2.39 -12.49 -9.12
CA THR A 110 -2.41 -11.83 -7.81
C THR A 110 -1.82 -10.43 -7.92
N ALA A 111 -2.31 -9.50 -7.11
CA ALA A 111 -1.80 -8.12 -7.09
C ALA A 111 -0.27 -8.06 -6.86
N THR A 112 0.26 -8.97 -6.03
CA THR A 112 1.70 -9.09 -5.76
C THR A 112 2.48 -9.55 -6.99
N ASP A 113 1.99 -10.56 -7.71
CA ASP A 113 2.65 -11.06 -8.92
C ASP A 113 2.66 -9.99 -10.02
N GLY A 114 1.53 -9.33 -10.25
CA GLY A 114 1.42 -8.24 -11.21
C GLY A 114 2.35 -7.07 -10.89
N LEU A 115 2.42 -6.67 -9.60
CA LEU A 115 3.32 -5.62 -9.14
C LEU A 115 4.79 -5.98 -9.42
N TRP A 116 5.25 -7.15 -8.98
CA TRP A 116 6.66 -7.53 -9.15
C TRP A 116 7.03 -7.80 -10.61
N ARG A 117 6.09 -8.29 -11.41
CA ARG A 117 6.28 -8.42 -12.86
C ARG A 117 6.48 -7.06 -13.52
N ALA A 118 5.68 -6.06 -13.16
CA ALA A 118 5.82 -4.69 -13.65
C ALA A 118 7.16 -4.04 -13.27
N LEU A 119 7.53 -4.16 -11.99
CA LEU A 119 8.75 -3.58 -11.46
C LEU A 119 10.00 -4.24 -12.07
N ASN A 120 10.03 -5.57 -12.19
CA ASN A 120 11.13 -6.29 -12.84
C ASN A 120 11.22 -5.97 -14.35
N ALA A 121 10.09 -5.84 -15.05
CA ALA A 121 10.10 -5.47 -16.46
C ALA A 121 10.71 -4.09 -16.71
N THR A 122 10.56 -3.16 -15.76
CA THR A 122 11.06 -1.78 -15.88
C THR A 122 12.44 -1.59 -15.27
N TRP A 123 12.71 -2.28 -14.16
CA TRP A 123 13.95 -2.20 -13.40
C TRP A 123 14.56 -3.60 -13.23
N PRO A 124 14.95 -4.26 -14.34
CA PRO A 124 15.58 -5.55 -14.24
C PRO A 124 16.91 -5.42 -13.49
N CYS A 125 17.17 -6.36 -12.60
CA CYS A 125 18.49 -6.45 -11.99
C CYS A 125 19.52 -6.81 -13.06
N PRO A 126 20.73 -6.20 -13.04
CA PRO A 126 21.85 -6.73 -13.80
C PRO A 126 22.02 -8.21 -13.47
N LYS A 127 22.33 -9.03 -14.48
CA LYS A 127 22.61 -10.46 -14.27
C LYS A 127 23.72 -10.56 -13.21
N ALA A 128 23.36 -11.00 -12.01
CA ALA A 128 24.30 -11.36 -10.97
C ALA A 128 24.23 -12.89 -10.86
N ASP A 129 25.38 -13.56 -10.96
CA ASP A 129 25.52 -15.02 -10.91
C ASP A 129 25.31 -15.59 -9.48
N GLY A 130 24.35 -15.03 -8.73
CA GLY A 130 24.04 -15.39 -7.36
C GLY A 130 23.05 -16.55 -7.29
N PRO A 131 23.16 -17.43 -6.27
CA PRO A 131 22.34 -18.63 -6.19
C PRO A 131 20.85 -18.27 -6.13
N ILE A 132 20.05 -18.94 -6.95
CA ILE A 132 18.62 -19.10 -6.72
C ILE A 132 18.51 -19.77 -5.35
N VAL A 133 18.20 -19.02 -4.30
CA VAL A 133 17.92 -19.63 -3.01
C VAL A 133 16.60 -20.37 -3.18
N PRO A 134 16.58 -21.72 -3.18
CA PRO A 134 15.30 -22.42 -3.21
C PRO A 134 14.51 -22.01 -1.98
N ALA A 135 13.20 -21.76 -2.16
CA ALA A 135 12.31 -21.44 -1.06
C ALA A 135 12.55 -22.43 0.09
N PRO A 136 12.67 -21.96 1.35
CA PRO A 136 12.92 -22.86 2.46
C PRO A 136 11.77 -23.90 2.53
N SER A 137 12.14 -25.18 2.53
CA SER A 137 11.21 -26.33 2.48
C SER A 137 10.21 -26.41 3.63
N SER A 138 10.29 -25.48 4.60
CA SER A 138 9.33 -25.28 5.68
C SER A 138 8.05 -24.54 5.26
N ILE A 139 8.08 -23.72 4.20
CA ILE A 139 6.91 -22.97 3.72
C ILE A 139 5.97 -23.85 2.87
N VAL A 140 6.51 -24.87 2.20
CA VAL A 140 5.75 -25.79 1.32
C VAL A 140 4.97 -26.86 2.12
N LYS A 141 5.08 -26.89 3.46
CA LYS A 141 4.43 -27.90 4.31
C LYS A 141 2.98 -27.58 4.72
N HIS A 142 2.27 -26.68 4.05
CA HIS A 142 0.81 -26.68 4.13
C HIS A 142 0.25 -27.83 3.28
N LYS A 143 0.32 -29.02 3.88
CA LYS A 143 -0.37 -30.22 3.42
C LYS A 143 -1.82 -29.88 3.08
N THR A 144 -2.19 -30.22 1.85
CA THR A 144 -3.54 -30.64 1.42
C THR A 144 -4.51 -30.85 2.59
N VAL A 145 -5.45 -29.91 2.76
CA VAL A 145 -6.70 -30.21 3.47
C VAL A 145 -7.44 -31.21 2.58
N LYS A 146 -7.45 -32.47 3.02
CA LYS A 146 -8.29 -33.51 2.44
C LYS A 146 -9.76 -33.17 2.81
N PRO A 147 -10.72 -33.31 1.89
CA PRO A 147 -12.13 -33.04 2.17
C PRO A 147 -12.69 -33.95 3.26
#